data_AF-A0A1H2AC02-F1
#
_entry.id   AF-A0A1H2AC02-F1
#
_cell.length_a   1.000
_cell.length_b   1.000
_cell.length_c   1.000
_cell.angle_alpha   90.00
_cell.angle_beta   90.00
_cell.angle_gamma   90.00
#
_symmetry.space_group_name_H-M   'P 1'
#
loop_
_entity.id
_entity.type
_entity.pdbx_description
1 polymer ?
#
loop_
_entity_poly.entity_id
_entity_poly.type
_entity_poly.pdbx_seq_one_letter_code
_entity_poly.pdbx_strand_id
1 'polypeptide(L)'
;MVFRSDFEFIKGYCKLKKWFFLFISILILGLIIMSYKYVEANNKAQDLQNSIDAKFKTELSILGGSFNVKMEDYEYRSVLSRVSTVASISDITSYEDQNDNLDISLYNLYVALNNDKSKEKVLFRAGELRDIFMTLRLDPSSKEATDKLMQINDETFFRD
;
A
#
# COMPACT_ATOMS: atom_id res chain seq x y z
N MET A 1 -32.06 -70.34 5.83
CA MET A 1 -31.44 -69.54 4.74
C MET A 1 -31.57 -68.02 4.94
N VAL A 2 -31.97 -67.53 6.14
CA VAL A 2 -32.20 -66.09 6.41
C VAL A 2 -30.93 -65.37 6.88
N PHE A 3 -30.05 -66.03 7.66
CA PHE A 3 -28.83 -65.44 8.23
C PHE A 3 -27.76 -64.97 7.23
N ARG A 4 -27.79 -65.43 5.97
CA ARG A 4 -26.74 -65.13 4.98
C ARG A 4 -26.95 -63.76 4.32
N SER A 5 -28.20 -63.32 4.20
CA SER A 5 -28.58 -62.03 3.61
C SER A 5 -28.18 -60.86 4.51
N ASP A 6 -28.43 -60.97 5.82
CA ASP A 6 -28.17 -59.89 6.78
C ASP A 6 -26.66 -59.66 6.99
N PHE A 7 -25.84 -60.70 6.86
CA PHE A 7 -24.39 -60.61 7.02
C PHE A 7 -23.69 -59.88 5.87
N GLU A 8 -24.21 -59.98 4.64
CA GLU A 8 -23.68 -59.23 3.49
C GLU A 8 -24.07 -57.75 3.53
N PHE A 9 -25.29 -57.45 4.00
CA PHE A 9 -25.76 -56.08 4.20
C PHE A 9 -24.92 -55.33 5.24
N ILE A 10 -24.59 -55.98 6.37
CA ILE A 10 -23.73 -55.40 7.44
C ILE A 10 -22.29 -55.18 6.94
N LYS A 11 -21.73 -56.09 6.13
CA LYS A 11 -20.40 -55.92 5.52
C LYS A 11 -20.36 -54.77 4.52
N GLY A 12 -21.41 -54.58 3.73
CA GLY A 12 -21.55 -53.46 2.79
C GLY A 12 -21.58 -52.11 3.51
N TYR A 13 -22.39 -51.99 4.57
CA TYR A 13 -22.47 -50.79 5.41
C TYR A 13 -21.13 -50.46 6.09
N CYS A 14 -20.40 -51.47 6.56
CA CYS A 14 -19.10 -51.27 7.20
C CYS A 14 -18.02 -50.81 6.20
N LYS A 15 -18.05 -51.28 4.94
CA LYS A 15 -17.15 -50.79 3.87
C LYS A 15 -17.48 -49.34 3.49
N LEU A 16 -18.74 -48.99 3.26
CA LEU A 16 -19.17 -47.62 2.93
C LEU A 16 -18.78 -46.61 4.02
N LYS A 17 -18.93 -46.97 5.30
CA LYS A 17 -18.53 -46.14 6.43
C LYS A 17 -17.01 -45.88 6.46
N LYS A 18 -16.18 -46.88 6.11
CA LYS A 18 -14.72 -46.71 6.01
C LYS A 18 -14.32 -45.75 4.88
N TRP A 19 -14.92 -45.86 3.71
CA TRP A 19 -14.66 -44.95 2.59
C TRP A 19 -15.09 -43.52 2.91
N PHE A 20 -16.22 -43.35 3.60
CA PHE A 20 -16.67 -42.04 4.07
C PHE A 20 -15.68 -41.41 5.06
N PHE A 21 -15.15 -42.17 6.03
CA PHE A 21 -14.12 -41.67 6.93
C PHE A 21 -12.81 -41.30 6.22
N LEU A 22 -12.39 -42.09 5.22
CA LEU A 22 -11.21 -41.76 4.41
C LEU A 22 -11.43 -40.46 3.63
N PHE A 23 -12.61 -40.28 3.02
CA PHE A 23 -12.93 -39.07 2.28
C PHE A 23 -12.96 -37.82 3.18
N ILE A 24 -13.57 -37.92 4.37
CA ILE A 24 -13.54 -36.84 5.36
C ILE A 24 -12.12 -36.54 5.81
N SER A 25 -11.31 -37.57 6.06
CA SER A 25 -9.91 -37.39 6.48
C SER A 25 -9.09 -36.65 5.41
N ILE A 26 -9.31 -36.96 4.12
CA ILE A 26 -8.65 -36.27 3.01
C ILE A 26 -9.11 -34.82 2.91
N LEU A 27 -10.42 -34.56 3.08
CA LEU A 27 -10.95 -33.18 3.09
C LEU A 27 -10.36 -32.35 4.22
N ILE A 28 -10.30 -32.89 5.44
CA ILE A 28 -9.70 -32.19 6.59
C ILE A 28 -8.21 -31.90 6.32
N LEU A 29 -7.47 -32.87 5.80
CA LEU A 29 -6.06 -32.67 5.44
C LEU A 29 -5.90 -31.58 4.38
N GLY A 30 -6.79 -31.55 3.37
CA GLY A 30 -6.83 -30.52 2.34
C GLY A 30 -7.08 -29.13 2.92
N LEU A 31 -8.03 -29.00 3.85
CA LEU A 31 -8.31 -27.74 4.55
C LEU A 31 -7.11 -27.28 5.37
N ILE A 32 -6.42 -28.18 6.09
CA ILE A 32 -5.22 -27.83 6.86
C ILE A 32 -4.11 -27.28 5.95
N ILE A 33 -3.85 -27.94 4.83
CA ILE A 33 -2.83 -27.51 3.86
C ILE A 33 -3.19 -26.15 3.25
N MET A 34 -4.46 -25.94 2.87
CA MET A 34 -4.90 -24.65 2.33
C MET A 34 -4.79 -23.53 3.36
N SER A 35 -5.20 -23.78 4.60
CA SER A 35 -5.08 -22.80 5.69
C SER A 35 -3.63 -22.39 5.93
N TYR A 36 -2.69 -23.35 5.92
CA TYR A 36 -1.27 -23.04 6.07
C TYR A 36 -0.75 -22.15 4.93
N LYS A 37 -1.07 -22.49 3.68
CA LYS A 37 -0.68 -21.69 2.50
C LYS A 37 -1.31 -20.30 2.50
N TYR A 38 -2.55 -20.18 2.95
CA TYR A 38 -3.24 -18.89 3.07
C TYR A 38 -2.54 -17.97 4.08
N VAL A 39 -2.19 -18.49 5.26
CA VAL A 39 -1.45 -17.72 6.27
C VAL A 39 -0.07 -17.31 5.75
N GLU A 40 0.66 -18.22 5.09
CA GLU A 40 1.97 -17.92 4.51
C GLU A 40 1.88 -16.81 3.44
N ALA A 41 0.88 -16.89 2.55
CA ALA A 41 0.64 -15.88 1.53
C ALA A 41 0.29 -14.52 2.15
N ASN A 42 -0.57 -14.51 3.17
CA ASN A 42 -0.95 -13.28 3.86
C ASN A 42 0.25 -12.64 4.57
N ASN A 43 1.11 -13.42 5.21
CA ASN A 43 2.33 -12.92 5.83
C ASN A 43 3.27 -12.28 4.78
N LYS A 44 3.46 -12.93 3.62
CA LYS A 44 4.26 -12.35 2.52
C LYS A 44 3.67 -11.06 1.98
N ALA A 45 2.34 -11.00 1.84
CA ALA A 45 1.65 -9.79 1.42
C ALA A 45 1.84 -8.66 2.44
N GLN A 46 1.72 -8.96 3.73
CA GLN A 46 1.97 -8.00 4.80
C GLN A 46 3.43 -7.52 4.81
N ASP A 47 4.41 -8.43 4.64
CA ASP A 47 5.83 -8.07 4.58
C ASP A 47 6.13 -7.16 3.38
N LEU A 48 5.52 -7.45 2.23
CA LEU A 48 5.62 -6.60 1.04
C LEU A 48 5.01 -5.21 1.31
N GLN A 49 3.82 -5.14 1.91
CA GLN A 49 3.18 -3.88 2.27
C GLN A 49 4.05 -3.07 3.24
N ASN A 50 4.58 -3.71 4.29
CA ASN A 50 5.49 -3.07 5.25
C ASN A 50 6.73 -2.52 4.55
N SER A 51 7.27 -3.23 3.55
CA SER A 51 8.41 -2.77 2.76
C SER A 51 8.06 -1.57 1.87
N ILE A 52 6.87 -1.55 1.26
CA ILE A 52 6.37 -0.42 0.47
C ILE A 52 6.23 0.82 1.38
N ASP A 53 5.53 0.66 2.50
CA ASP A 53 5.29 1.74 3.47
C ASP A 53 6.59 2.30 4.06
N ALA A 54 7.56 1.43 4.36
CA ALA A 54 8.89 1.84 4.83
C ALA A 54 9.68 2.62 3.76
N LYS A 55 9.60 2.19 2.50
CA LYS A 55 10.21 2.91 1.38
C LYS A 55 9.56 4.28 1.20
N PHE A 56 8.23 4.35 1.26
CA PHE A 56 7.47 5.61 1.18
C PHE A 56 7.92 6.60 2.25
N LYS A 57 7.97 6.18 3.52
CA LYS A 57 8.46 7.01 4.63
C LYS A 57 9.91 7.48 4.45
N THR A 58 10.77 6.62 3.91
CA THR A 58 12.16 6.95 3.63
C THR A 58 12.26 8.04 2.57
N GLU A 59 11.52 7.90 1.46
CA GLU A 59 11.52 8.91 0.40
C GLU A 59 10.91 10.24 0.88
N LEU A 60 9.82 10.22 1.66
CA LEU A 60 9.27 11.42 2.32
C LEU A 60 10.30 12.11 3.22
N SER A 61 11.09 11.34 3.98
CA SER A 61 12.13 11.92 4.84
C SER A 61 13.24 12.60 4.04
N ILE A 62 13.66 12.02 2.92
CA ILE A 62 14.70 12.61 2.08
C ILE A 62 14.15 13.84 1.36
N LEU A 63 12.90 13.78 0.91
CA LEU A 63 12.21 14.89 0.26
C LEU A 63 12.06 16.09 1.19
N GLY A 64 11.62 15.88 2.44
CA GLY A 64 11.56 16.93 3.45
C GLY A 64 12.92 17.59 3.69
N GLY A 65 14.01 16.81 3.73
CA GLY A 65 15.37 17.36 3.82
C GLY A 65 15.78 18.20 2.60
N SER A 66 15.27 17.87 1.41
CA SER A 66 15.63 18.52 0.15
C SER A 66 15.03 19.93 0.01
N PHE A 67 13.90 20.21 0.66
CA PHE A 67 13.28 21.55 0.70
C PHE A 67 13.97 22.55 1.63
N ASN A 68 15.04 22.16 2.35
CA ASN A 68 15.71 23.01 3.35
C ASN A 68 16.88 23.84 2.80
N VAL A 69 17.23 23.68 1.52
CA VAL A 69 18.38 24.35 0.88
C VAL A 69 17.85 25.27 -0.23
N LYS A 70 18.58 26.36 -0.53
CA LYS A 70 18.34 27.07 -1.79
C LYS A 70 18.55 26.08 -2.93
N MET A 71 17.47 25.72 -3.63
CA MET A 71 17.54 24.75 -4.70
C MET A 71 18.18 25.39 -5.93
N GLU A 72 19.35 24.90 -6.32
CA GLU A 72 19.87 25.09 -7.66
C GLU A 72 19.23 24.05 -8.61
N ASP A 73 19.58 24.09 -9.90
CA ASP A 73 18.93 23.24 -10.90
C ASP A 73 19.12 21.74 -10.66
N TYR A 74 20.23 21.33 -10.04
CA TYR A 74 20.47 19.92 -9.77
C TYR A 74 19.65 19.41 -8.59
N GLU A 75 19.52 20.19 -7.50
CA GLU A 75 18.64 19.86 -6.37
C GLU A 75 17.19 19.85 -6.83
N TYR A 76 16.80 20.79 -7.69
CA TYR A 76 15.44 20.83 -8.22
C TYR A 76 15.08 19.55 -8.98
N ARG A 77 15.97 19.06 -9.85
CA ARG A 77 15.78 17.79 -10.56
C ARG A 77 15.73 16.58 -9.60
N SER A 78 16.53 16.61 -8.53
CA SER A 78 16.50 15.60 -7.49
C SER A 78 15.15 15.59 -6.75
N VAL A 79 14.64 16.77 -6.37
CA VAL A 79 13.32 16.93 -5.76
C VAL A 79 12.22 16.43 -6.69
N LEU A 80 12.22 16.86 -7.95
CA LEU A 80 11.26 16.40 -8.96
C LEU A 80 11.23 14.87 -9.07
N SER A 81 12.41 14.25 -9.16
CA SER A 81 12.56 12.78 -9.23
C SER A 81 11.99 12.08 -7.98
N ARG A 82 12.24 12.66 -6.81
CA ARG A 82 11.74 12.10 -5.54
C ARG A 82 10.24 12.29 -5.37
N VAL A 83 9.70 13.45 -5.70
CA VAL A 83 8.24 13.67 -5.69
C VAL A 83 7.57 12.71 -6.66
N SER A 84 8.13 12.51 -7.86
CA SER A 84 7.65 11.50 -8.81
C SER A 84 7.65 10.08 -8.20
N THR A 85 8.72 9.72 -7.50
CA THR A 85 8.83 8.41 -6.84
C THR A 85 7.77 8.26 -5.75
N VAL A 86 7.63 9.25 -4.87
CA VAL A 86 6.65 9.24 -3.77
C VAL A 86 5.22 9.20 -4.30
N ALA A 87 4.91 9.96 -5.35
CA ALA A 87 3.60 9.92 -6.02
C ALA A 87 3.32 8.59 -6.72
N SER A 88 4.33 7.92 -7.26
CA SER A 88 4.17 6.64 -7.97
C SER A 88 3.97 5.43 -7.05
N ILE A 89 4.25 5.58 -5.76
CA ILE A 89 4.12 4.50 -4.79
C ILE A 89 3.02 4.77 -3.76
N SER A 90 2.50 6.00 -3.68
CA SER A 90 1.48 6.38 -2.70
C SER A 90 0.20 5.57 -2.86
N ASP A 91 -0.23 5.34 -4.11
CA ASP A 91 -1.44 4.58 -4.48
C ASP A 91 -1.44 3.13 -3.99
N ILE A 92 -0.26 2.54 -3.79
CA ILE A 92 -0.07 1.17 -3.29
C ILE A 92 0.37 1.10 -1.82
N THR A 93 0.42 2.24 -1.12
CA THR A 93 0.71 2.26 0.33
C THR A 93 -0.54 1.97 1.15
N SER A 94 -0.36 1.47 2.37
CA SER A 94 -1.48 1.29 3.30
C SER A 94 -2.03 2.63 3.83
N TYR A 95 -1.34 3.74 3.54
CA TYR A 95 -1.70 5.08 3.98
C TYR A 95 -2.76 5.72 3.10
N GLU A 96 -2.78 5.43 1.79
CA GLU A 96 -3.82 5.95 0.86
C GLU A 96 -5.22 5.52 1.30
N ASP A 97 -5.39 4.25 1.69
CA ASP A 97 -6.66 3.72 2.20
C ASP A 97 -7.22 4.51 3.41
N GLN A 98 -6.34 5.17 4.16
CA GLN A 98 -6.70 5.96 5.35
C GLN A 98 -6.77 7.47 5.06
N ASN A 99 -6.09 7.90 4.01
CA ASN A 99 -5.80 9.28 3.66
C ASN A 99 -6.09 9.52 2.17
N ASP A 100 -7.36 9.32 1.85
CA ASP A 100 -7.97 9.58 0.54
C ASP A 100 -7.42 10.89 -0.06
N ASN A 101 -6.83 10.80 -1.26
CA ASN A 101 -6.17 11.85 -2.05
C ASN A 101 -4.68 12.11 -1.75
N LEU A 102 -4.00 11.26 -0.98
CA LEU A 102 -2.56 11.40 -0.79
C LEU A 102 -1.83 11.24 -2.13
N ASP A 103 -2.22 10.26 -2.93
CA ASP A 103 -1.73 10.02 -4.29
C ASP A 103 -1.97 11.20 -5.23
N ILE A 104 -3.19 11.73 -5.28
CA ILE A 104 -3.59 12.86 -6.12
C ILE A 104 -2.81 14.11 -5.70
N SER A 105 -2.66 14.36 -4.40
CA SER A 105 -1.94 15.53 -3.89
C SER A 105 -0.46 15.51 -4.27
N LEU A 106 0.18 14.33 -4.15
CA LEU A 106 1.58 14.14 -4.52
C LEU A 106 1.79 14.20 -6.03
N TYR A 107 0.87 13.62 -6.80
CA TYR A 107 0.89 13.68 -8.26
C TYR A 107 0.73 15.11 -8.77
N ASN A 108 -0.20 15.87 -8.20
CA ASN A 108 -0.41 17.28 -8.53
C ASN A 108 0.83 18.13 -8.23
N LEU A 109 1.53 17.87 -7.12
CA LEU A 109 2.80 18.52 -6.83
C LEU A 109 3.88 18.15 -7.86
N TYR A 110 3.96 16.88 -8.27
CA TYR A 110 4.86 16.45 -9.34
C TYR A 110 4.59 17.21 -10.65
N VAL A 111 3.33 17.34 -11.04
CA VAL A 111 2.92 18.11 -12.23
C VAL A 111 3.34 19.58 -12.10
N ALA A 112 3.14 20.19 -10.94
CA ALA A 112 3.56 21.56 -10.67
C ALA A 112 5.08 21.75 -10.72
N LEU A 113 5.85 20.80 -10.20
CA LEU A 113 7.33 20.81 -10.29
C LEU A 113 7.83 20.56 -11.71
N ASN A 114 7.07 19.85 -12.54
CA ASN A 114 7.46 19.57 -13.92
C ASN A 114 7.09 20.72 -14.89
N ASN A 115 6.30 21.70 -14.45
CA ASN A 115 5.89 22.85 -15.25
C ASN A 115 6.73 24.09 -14.90
N ASP A 116 7.48 24.59 -15.89
CA ASP A 116 8.37 25.75 -15.74
C ASP A 116 7.65 27.00 -15.23
N LYS A 117 6.36 27.19 -15.54
CA LYS A 117 5.58 28.35 -15.07
C LYS A 117 5.30 28.32 -13.57
N SER A 118 5.21 27.14 -12.97
CA SER A 118 4.96 26.95 -11.54
C SER A 118 6.24 26.74 -10.74
N LYS A 119 7.39 26.50 -11.39
CA LYS A 119 8.69 26.28 -10.72
C LYS A 119 9.00 27.34 -9.66
N GLU A 120 8.96 28.61 -10.01
CA GLU A 120 9.25 29.71 -9.06
C GLU A 120 8.22 29.76 -7.92
N LYS A 121 6.94 29.51 -8.23
CA LYS A 121 5.88 29.49 -7.23
C LYS A 121 6.07 28.34 -6.22
N VAL A 122 6.50 27.16 -6.69
CA VAL A 122 6.83 26.01 -5.83
C VAL A 122 8.03 26.34 -4.93
N LEU A 123 9.08 26.95 -5.49
CA LEU A 123 10.26 27.35 -4.73
C LEU A 123 9.93 28.39 -3.65
N PHE A 124 9.00 29.31 -3.93
CA PHE A 124 8.54 30.29 -2.94
C PHE A 124 7.85 29.64 -1.72
N ARG A 125 7.13 28.52 -1.94
CA ARG A 125 6.45 27.75 -0.88
C ARG A 125 7.28 26.60 -0.32
N ALA A 126 8.58 26.51 -0.65
CA ALA A 126 9.45 25.41 -0.24
C ALA A 126 9.45 25.16 1.29
N GLY A 127 9.40 26.22 2.10
CA GLY A 127 9.33 26.11 3.56
C GLY A 127 8.05 25.42 4.04
N GLU A 128 6.90 25.73 3.44
CA GLU A 128 5.62 25.09 3.79
C GLU A 128 5.56 23.64 3.30
N LEU A 129 6.08 23.38 2.09
CA LEU A 129 6.19 22.02 1.56
C LEU A 129 7.08 21.15 2.45
N ARG A 130 8.21 21.69 2.94
CA ARG A 130 9.06 21.01 3.92
C ARG A 130 8.27 20.58 5.15
N ASP A 131 7.50 21.50 5.74
CA ASP A 131 6.78 21.24 6.97
C ASP A 131 5.65 20.21 6.76
N ILE A 132 5.00 20.23 5.59
CA ILE A 132 4.04 19.19 5.16
C ILE A 132 4.75 17.83 5.04
N PHE A 133 5.88 17.75 4.33
CA PHE A 133 6.62 16.48 4.16
C PHE A 133 7.18 15.94 5.48
N MET A 134 7.54 16.82 6.41
CA MET A 134 7.93 16.42 7.77
C MET A 134 6.75 15.84 8.55
N THR A 135 5.56 16.41 8.38
CA THR A 135 4.33 15.88 8.97
C THR A 135 3.97 14.52 8.38
N LEU A 136 3.93 14.41 7.05
CA LEU A 136 3.66 13.16 6.33
C LEU A 136 4.71 12.07 6.63
N ARG A 137 5.96 12.44 6.94
CA ARG A 137 6.96 11.47 7.39
C ARG A 137 6.59 10.84 8.74
N LEU A 138 6.15 11.67 9.68
CA LEU A 138 5.78 11.23 11.03
C LEU A 138 4.45 10.48 11.03
N ASP A 139 3.49 11.01 10.30
CA ASP A 139 2.15 10.47 10.13
C ASP A 139 1.71 10.59 8.65
N PRO A 140 2.00 9.57 7.82
CA PRO A 140 1.61 9.61 6.41
C PRO A 140 0.10 9.48 6.19
N SER A 141 -0.65 9.06 7.22
CA SER A 141 -2.12 9.02 7.19
C SER A 141 -2.74 10.39 7.56
N SER A 142 -1.92 11.43 7.76
CA SER A 142 -2.39 12.76 8.15
C SER A 142 -3.18 13.44 7.04
N LYS A 143 -4.51 13.42 7.16
CA LYS A 143 -5.42 14.16 6.26
C LYS A 143 -5.15 15.65 6.26
N GLU A 144 -4.83 16.23 7.43
CA GLU A 144 -4.51 17.66 7.52
C GLU A 144 -3.30 18.03 6.63
N ALA A 145 -2.26 17.19 6.62
CA ALA A 145 -1.09 17.44 5.79
C ALA A 145 -1.40 17.26 4.29
N THR A 146 -2.20 16.26 3.93
CA THR A 146 -2.67 16.03 2.56
C THR A 146 -3.55 17.18 2.07
N ASP A 147 -4.52 17.61 2.88
CA ASP A 147 -5.42 18.74 2.55
C ASP A 147 -4.64 20.03 2.35
N LYS A 148 -3.64 20.30 3.20
CA LYS A 148 -2.74 21.45 3.01
C LYS A 148 -1.93 21.35 1.72
N LEU A 149 -1.44 20.16 1.38
CA LEU A 149 -0.73 19.95 0.13
C LEU A 149 -1.64 20.20 -1.07
N MET A 150 -2.88 19.69 -1.02
CA MET A 150 -3.90 19.93 -2.05
C MET A 150 -4.24 21.41 -2.17
N GLN A 151 -4.42 22.11 -1.05
CA GLN A 151 -4.69 23.55 -1.03
C GLN A 151 -3.54 24.34 -1.69
N ILE A 152 -2.28 24.03 -1.36
CA ILE A 152 -1.13 24.69 -2.00
C ILE A 152 -1.14 24.44 -3.51
N ASN A 153 -1.43 23.21 -3.94
CA ASN A 153 -1.51 22.86 -5.35
C ASN A 153 -2.57 23.71 -6.07
N ASP A 154 -3.79 23.74 -5.55
CA ASP A 154 -4.93 24.43 -6.16
C ASP A 154 -4.75 25.96 -6.17
N GLU A 155 -4.31 26.54 -5.06
CA GLU A 155 -4.16 27.98 -4.90
C GLU A 155 -2.96 28.54 -5.65
N THR A 156 -1.88 27.77 -5.74
CA THR A 156 -0.57 28.30 -6.15
C THR A 156 -0.19 27.85 -7.55
N PHE A 157 -0.45 26.58 -7.92
CA PHE A 157 0.10 25.99 -9.13
C PHE A 157 -0.89 25.88 -10.28
N PHE A 158 -2.19 25.76 -9.97
CA PHE A 158 -3.25 25.56 -10.97
C PHE A 158 -4.21 26.75 -11.13
N ARG A 159 -4.12 27.77 -10.28
CA ARG A 159 -4.77 29.07 -10.49
C ARG A 159 -3.82 30.03 -11.22
N ASP A 160 -4.34 30.64 -12.29
CA ASP A 160 -3.65 31.61 -13.16
C ASP A 160 -3.26 32.89 -12.41
#